data_AF-A0A957E3Z2-F1
#
_entry.id   AF-A0A957E3Z2-F1
#
_cell.length_a   1.000
_cell.length_b   1.000
_cell.length_c   1.000
_cell.angle_alpha   90.00
_cell.angle_beta   90.00
_cell.angle_gamma   90.00
#
_symmetry.space_group_name_H-M   'P 1'
#
loop_
_entity.id
_entity.type
_entity.pdbx_description
1 polymer ?
#
loop_
_entity_poly.entity_id
_entity_poly.type
_entity_poly.pdbx_seq_one_letter_code
_entity_poly.pdbx_strand_id
1 'polypeptide(L)'
;AAGFAFLLLLFDPNLLAHGRYATTDIGGTLFVLLATYMLWRLWQRPLHSWSRWFAAAITMGLAFSSKLSTLVFVPIWIMLALLPLYAPADLDWRAAVRRVLALLSAGLGSILLVWLVFGLEWGQFLFQKPLLVGLNRFSGPMPTFWAGIEKIVLLSSSGRPGFLLGNFSDSGFLLYFPIAFLAKTPLITIGLFVLAVALLLFINASRRKAIFLSIPILFYFL
;
A
#
# COMPACT_ATOMS: atom_id res chain seq x y z
N ALA A 1 -8.86 11.85 21.48
CA ALA A 1 -8.95 11.20 20.15
C ALA A 1 -7.91 10.09 19.96
N ALA A 2 -6.60 10.39 20.02
CA ALA A 2 -5.55 9.37 19.79
C ALA A 2 -5.61 8.18 20.77
N GLY A 3 -5.89 8.42 22.06
CA GLY A 3 -6.02 7.34 23.05
C GLY A 3 -7.17 6.37 22.76
N PHE A 4 -8.31 6.86 22.26
CA PHE A 4 -9.43 5.99 21.90
C PHE A 4 -9.13 5.16 20.65
N ALA A 5 -8.49 5.75 19.64
CA ALA A 5 -8.02 5.00 18.47
C ALA A 5 -6.99 3.92 18.86
N PHE A 6 -6.09 4.22 19.80
CA PHE A 6 -5.14 3.25 20.34
C PHE A 6 -5.82 2.12 21.10
N LEU A 7 -6.86 2.39 21.90
CA LEU A 7 -7.64 1.35 22.56
C LEU A 7 -8.33 0.44 21.54
N LEU A 8 -8.98 1.00 20.52
CA LEU A 8 -9.61 0.21 19.45
C LEU A 8 -8.59 -0.67 18.72
N LEU A 9 -7.37 -0.15 18.48
CA LEU A 9 -6.28 -0.90 17.87
C LEU A 9 -5.79 -2.05 18.77
N LEU A 10 -5.66 -1.81 20.08
CA LEU A 10 -5.16 -2.79 21.05
C LEU A 10 -6.13 -3.94 21.24
N PHE A 11 -7.44 -3.67 21.14
CA PHE A 11 -8.49 -4.68 21.20
C PHE A 11 -8.95 -5.15 19.82
N ASP A 12 -8.25 -4.79 18.74
CA ASP A 12 -8.60 -5.28 17.40
C ASP A 12 -8.28 -6.77 17.28
N PRO A 13 -9.28 -7.61 16.94
CA PRO A 13 -9.13 -9.06 16.89
C PRO A 13 -8.15 -9.51 15.79
N ASN A 14 -8.03 -8.78 14.66
CA ASN A 14 -7.07 -9.13 13.61
C ASN A 14 -5.64 -8.86 14.08
N LEU A 15 -5.40 -7.74 14.77
CA LEU A 15 -4.08 -7.43 15.34
C LEU A 15 -3.71 -8.37 16.48
N LEU A 16 -4.65 -8.75 17.36
CA LEU A 16 -4.39 -9.74 18.42
C LEU A 16 -4.14 -11.15 17.86
N ALA A 17 -4.76 -11.49 16.73
CA ALA A 17 -4.54 -12.75 16.04
C ALA A 17 -3.18 -12.77 15.33
N HIS A 18 -2.86 -11.76 14.53
CA HIS A 18 -1.66 -11.74 13.70
C HIS A 18 -0.40 -11.20 14.40
N GLY A 19 -0.56 -10.37 15.43
CA GLY A 19 0.53 -9.72 16.17
C GLY A 19 1.42 -10.68 16.96
N ARG A 20 0.94 -11.88 17.30
CA ARG A 20 1.72 -12.91 17.99
C ARG A 20 2.62 -13.72 17.07
N TYR A 21 2.42 -13.63 15.75
CA TYR A 21 3.17 -14.42 14.77
C TYR A 21 4.29 -13.59 14.15
N ALA A 22 5.47 -14.19 14.02
CA ALA A 22 6.60 -13.60 13.31
C ALA A 22 6.40 -13.68 11.78
N THR A 23 5.39 -12.95 11.29
CA THR A 23 5.00 -12.88 9.87
C THR A 23 5.19 -11.46 9.34
N THR A 24 5.29 -11.33 8.01
CA THR A 24 5.52 -10.03 7.35
C THR A 24 4.27 -9.14 7.30
N ASP A 25 3.10 -9.65 7.68
CA ASP A 25 1.81 -8.96 7.53
C ASP A 25 1.68 -7.71 8.41
N ILE A 26 2.04 -7.83 9.69
CA ILE A 26 1.96 -6.70 10.64
C ILE A 26 2.98 -5.62 10.28
N GLY A 27 4.20 -6.01 9.93
CA GLY A 27 5.24 -5.08 9.45
C GLY A 27 4.81 -4.34 8.19
N GLY A 28 4.29 -5.07 7.20
CA GLY A 28 3.75 -4.48 5.97
C GLY A 28 2.60 -3.51 6.23
N THR A 29 1.66 -3.87 7.12
CA THR A 29 0.54 -3.01 7.50
C THR A 29 1.02 -1.69 8.12
N LEU A 30 1.98 -1.77 9.07
CA LEU A 30 2.56 -0.60 9.72
C LEU A 30 3.27 0.32 8.71
N PHE A 31 4.14 -0.24 7.87
CA PHE A 31 4.93 0.58 6.95
C PHE A 31 4.08 1.18 5.82
N VAL A 32 3.07 0.48 5.33
CA VAL A 32 2.10 1.03 4.37
C VAL A 32 1.30 2.17 5.01
N LEU A 33 0.85 2.02 6.26
CA LEU A 33 0.17 3.09 6.99
C LEU A 33 1.07 4.32 7.13
N LEU A 34 2.32 4.12 7.54
CA LEU A 34 3.32 5.19 7.68
C LEU A 34 3.64 5.86 6.34
N ALA A 35 3.83 5.09 5.27
CA ALA A 35 4.07 5.60 3.92
C ALA A 35 2.89 6.45 3.44
N THR A 36 1.67 5.94 3.58
CA THR A 36 0.44 6.65 3.21
C THR A 36 0.30 7.96 4.00
N TYR A 37 0.60 7.94 5.30
CA TYR A 37 0.57 9.12 6.15
C TYR A 37 1.68 10.14 5.80
N MET A 38 2.90 9.70 5.51
CA MET A 38 3.99 10.59 5.10
C MET A 38 3.72 11.21 3.73
N LEU A 39 3.18 10.45 2.78
CA LEU A 39 2.73 10.96 1.47
C LEU A 39 1.61 12.00 1.64
N TRP A 40 0.64 11.74 2.50
CA TRP A 40 -0.40 12.73 2.85
C TRP A 40 0.18 14.03 3.41
N ARG A 41 1.23 13.95 4.24
CA ARG A 41 1.95 15.14 4.77
C ARG A 41 2.80 15.83 3.70
N LEU A 42 3.34 15.08 2.75
CA LEU A 42 4.10 15.59 1.61
C LEU A 42 3.19 16.38 0.67
N TRP A 43 1.98 15.88 0.40
CA TRP A 43 1.01 16.50 -0.51
C TRP A 43 0.26 17.70 0.06
N GLN A 44 0.26 17.90 1.38
CA GLN A 44 -0.41 19.04 2.04
C GLN A 44 0.32 20.39 1.94
N ARG A 45 1.59 20.41 1.55
CA ARG A 45 2.39 21.64 1.50
C ARG A 45 3.23 21.67 0.23
N PRO A 46 3.74 22.84 -0.19
CA PRO A 46 4.65 22.94 -1.33
C PRO A 46 5.87 22.02 -1.17
N LEU A 47 6.33 21.49 -2.32
CA LEU A 47 7.32 20.41 -2.48
C LEU A 47 8.70 20.65 -1.86
N HIS A 48 8.96 21.80 -1.24
CA HIS A 48 10.30 22.21 -0.80
C HIS A 48 10.77 21.57 0.52
N SER A 49 10.02 20.62 1.08
CA SER A 49 10.33 20.02 2.39
C SER A 49 11.08 18.70 2.23
N TRP A 50 12.41 18.78 2.12
CA TRP A 50 13.31 17.62 2.04
C TRP A 50 13.09 16.59 3.15
N SER A 51 12.87 17.04 4.39
CA SER A 51 12.60 16.14 5.52
C SER A 51 11.38 15.23 5.30
N ARG A 52 10.29 15.74 4.70
CA ARG A 52 9.09 14.94 4.40
C ARG A 52 9.31 14.01 3.24
N TRP A 53 10.06 14.48 2.25
CA TRP A 53 10.43 13.65 1.10
C TRP A 53 11.27 12.45 1.58
N PHE A 54 12.27 12.67 2.43
CA PHE A 54 13.06 11.57 3.02
C PHE A 54 12.18 10.65 3.87
N ALA A 55 11.29 11.20 4.71
CA ALA A 55 10.38 10.38 5.51
C ALA A 55 9.45 9.52 4.63
N ALA A 56 8.93 10.07 3.54
CA ALA A 56 8.11 9.33 2.57
C ALA A 56 8.93 8.24 1.85
N ALA A 57 10.13 8.58 1.34
CA ALA A 57 11.01 7.64 0.66
C ALA A 57 11.42 6.48 1.58
N ILE A 58 11.78 6.76 2.83
CA ILE A 58 12.15 5.75 3.83
C ILE A 58 10.95 4.86 4.15
N THR A 59 9.79 5.43 4.45
CA THR A 59 8.61 4.63 4.81
C THR A 59 8.08 3.80 3.63
N MET A 60 8.13 4.32 2.41
CA MET A 60 7.86 3.54 1.19
C MET A 60 8.86 2.39 1.02
N GLY A 61 10.15 2.64 1.23
CA GLY A 61 11.18 1.61 1.11
C GLY A 61 11.01 0.50 2.15
N LEU A 62 10.69 0.86 3.41
CA LEU A 62 10.35 -0.10 4.45
C LEU A 62 9.10 -0.93 4.07
N ALA A 63 8.09 -0.31 3.47
CA ALA A 63 6.90 -1.00 3.01
C ALA A 63 7.24 -2.03 1.91
N PHE A 64 7.99 -1.63 0.89
CA PHE A 64 8.38 -2.52 -0.22
C PHE A 64 9.31 -3.65 0.23
N SER A 65 10.22 -3.38 1.16
CA SER A 65 11.13 -4.38 1.73
C SER A 65 10.41 -5.38 2.65
N SER A 66 9.34 -4.96 3.34
CA SER A 66 8.66 -5.83 4.30
C SER A 66 7.87 -6.96 3.64
N LYS A 67 7.17 -6.67 2.55
CA LYS A 67 6.35 -7.63 1.82
C LYS A 67 6.15 -7.14 0.39
N LEU A 68 6.56 -7.92 -0.61
CA LEU A 68 6.43 -7.52 -2.01
C LEU A 68 4.99 -7.20 -2.45
N SER A 69 3.97 -7.79 -1.80
CA SER A 69 2.56 -7.46 -2.10
C SER A 69 2.18 -6.03 -1.73
N THR A 70 2.98 -5.31 -0.94
CA THR A 70 2.74 -3.88 -0.67
C THR A 70 2.93 -3.01 -1.91
N LEU A 71 3.59 -3.50 -2.96
CA LEU A 71 3.72 -2.81 -4.25
C LEU A 71 2.35 -2.50 -4.89
N VAL A 72 1.29 -3.23 -4.52
CA VAL A 72 -0.09 -2.90 -4.92
C VAL A 72 -0.53 -1.50 -4.44
N PHE A 73 0.11 -0.95 -3.41
CA PHE A 73 -0.18 0.40 -2.95
C PHE A 73 0.40 1.49 -3.86
N VAL A 74 1.33 1.18 -4.78
CA VAL A 74 1.83 2.17 -5.75
C VAL A 74 0.71 2.74 -6.63
N PRO A 75 -0.10 1.94 -7.35
CA PRO A 75 -1.23 2.47 -8.10
C PRO A 75 -2.27 3.15 -7.20
N ILE A 76 -2.48 2.67 -5.97
CA ILE A 76 -3.37 3.31 -4.99
C ILE A 76 -2.86 4.71 -4.64
N TRP A 77 -1.58 4.88 -4.36
CA TRP A 77 -0.97 6.17 -4.06
C TRP A 77 -0.96 7.11 -5.27
N ILE A 78 -0.77 6.58 -6.49
CA ILE A 78 -0.90 7.38 -7.72
C ILE A 78 -2.33 7.95 -7.81
N MET A 79 -3.34 7.11 -7.63
CA MET A 79 -4.73 7.57 -7.61
C MET A 79 -4.95 8.63 -6.52
N LEU A 80 -4.49 8.40 -5.28
CA LEU A 80 -4.61 9.40 -4.20
C LEU A 80 -3.92 10.73 -4.54
N ALA A 81 -2.79 10.69 -5.26
CA ALA A 81 -2.09 11.89 -5.69
C ALA A 81 -2.90 12.73 -6.69
N LEU A 82 -3.75 12.09 -7.50
CA LEU A 82 -4.61 12.75 -8.49
C LEU A 82 -5.83 13.45 -7.85
N LEU A 83 -6.30 12.97 -6.70
CA LEU A 83 -7.53 13.47 -6.08
C LEU A 83 -7.33 14.84 -5.41
N PRO A 84 -8.21 15.82 -5.59
CA PRO A 84 -8.05 17.17 -5.04
C PRO A 84 -8.45 17.29 -3.55
N LEU A 85 -7.72 16.61 -2.66
CA LEU A 85 -8.10 16.43 -1.25
C LEU A 85 -7.29 17.25 -0.23
N TYR A 86 -6.26 17.99 -0.61
CA TYR A 86 -5.21 18.49 0.29
C TYR A 86 -5.29 20.01 0.54
N ALA A 87 -5.52 20.81 -0.50
CA ALA A 87 -5.67 22.27 -0.44
C ALA A 87 -6.86 22.78 -1.28
N PRO A 88 -7.39 24.00 -1.01
CA PRO A 88 -8.45 24.59 -1.83
C PRO A 88 -8.04 24.82 -3.29
N ALA A 89 -6.75 25.03 -3.55
CA ALA A 89 -6.17 25.23 -4.87
C ALA A 89 -5.94 23.92 -5.66
N ASP A 90 -6.36 22.77 -5.15
CA ASP A 90 -6.02 21.45 -5.72
C ASP A 90 -6.81 21.05 -6.97
N LEU A 91 -7.78 21.86 -7.40
CA LEU A 91 -8.54 21.61 -8.64
C LEU A 91 -7.68 21.80 -9.91
N ASP A 92 -6.49 22.38 -9.78
CA ASP A 92 -5.53 22.53 -10.90
C ASP A 92 -4.80 21.20 -11.20
N TRP A 93 -4.79 20.78 -12.47
CA TRP A 93 -4.05 19.60 -12.94
C TRP A 93 -2.56 19.69 -12.61
N ARG A 94 -1.99 20.90 -12.55
CA ARG A 94 -0.58 21.11 -12.17
C ARG A 94 -0.31 20.67 -10.74
N ALA A 95 -1.29 20.82 -9.84
CA ALA A 95 -1.17 20.33 -8.47
C ALA A 95 -1.14 18.80 -8.44
N ALA A 96 -1.97 18.14 -9.26
CA ALA A 96 -1.96 16.67 -9.39
C ALA A 96 -0.63 16.16 -9.92
N VAL A 97 -0.10 16.77 -11.00
CA VAL A 97 1.20 16.39 -11.57
C VAL A 97 2.34 16.59 -10.56
N ARG A 98 2.35 17.68 -9.81
CA ARG A 98 3.33 17.91 -8.73
C ARG A 98 3.30 16.80 -7.68
N ARG A 99 2.11 16.33 -7.28
CA ARG A 99 1.94 15.26 -6.28
C ARG A 99 2.40 13.90 -6.81
N VAL A 100 2.10 13.60 -8.08
CA VAL A 100 2.60 12.41 -8.77
C VAL A 100 4.13 12.45 -8.90
N LEU A 101 4.72 13.57 -9.30
CA LEU A 101 6.18 13.73 -9.35
C LEU A 101 6.82 13.60 -7.97
N ALA A 102 6.18 14.10 -6.91
CA ALA A 102 6.63 13.91 -5.53
C ALA A 102 6.64 12.43 -5.15
N LEU A 103 5.57 11.69 -5.51
CA LEU A 103 5.45 10.27 -5.26
C LEU A 103 6.50 9.47 -6.04
N LEU A 104 6.68 9.76 -7.33
CA LEU A 104 7.66 9.07 -8.17
C LEU A 104 9.09 9.35 -7.70
N SER A 105 9.42 10.60 -7.36
CA SER A 105 10.74 10.93 -6.82
C SER A 105 10.98 10.26 -5.46
N ALA A 106 10.01 10.28 -4.53
CA ALA A 106 10.13 9.56 -3.26
C ALA A 106 10.21 8.04 -3.46
N GLY A 107 9.50 7.50 -4.45
CA GLY A 107 9.59 6.11 -4.88
C GLY A 107 10.98 5.76 -5.41
N LEU A 108 11.58 6.61 -6.25
CA LEU A 108 12.97 6.45 -6.69
C LEU A 108 13.93 6.52 -5.50
N GLY A 109 13.71 7.42 -4.54
CA GLY A 109 14.49 7.46 -3.29
C GLY A 109 14.35 6.19 -2.46
N SER A 110 13.16 5.57 -2.46
CA SER A 110 12.89 4.33 -1.72
C SER A 110 13.67 3.12 -2.26
N ILE A 111 14.02 3.13 -3.56
CA ILE A 111 14.84 2.07 -4.20
C ILE A 111 16.19 1.93 -3.49
N LEU A 112 16.79 3.03 -3.04
CA LEU A 112 18.05 2.99 -2.29
C LEU A 112 17.90 2.24 -0.97
N LEU A 113 16.78 2.45 -0.27
CA LEU A 113 16.53 1.75 0.98
C LEU A 113 16.24 0.27 0.75
N VAL A 114 15.50 -0.09 -0.30
CA VAL A 114 15.30 -1.49 -0.69
C VAL A 114 16.65 -2.14 -0.99
N TRP A 115 17.49 -1.50 -1.80
CA TRP A 115 18.82 -2.01 -2.12
C TRP A 115 19.70 -2.21 -0.87
N LEU A 116 19.63 -1.27 0.09
CA LEU A 116 20.32 -1.40 1.38
C LEU A 116 19.82 -2.60 2.19
N VAL A 117 18.50 -2.82 2.27
CA VAL A 117 17.91 -3.97 2.99
C VAL A 117 18.30 -5.29 2.35
N PHE A 118 18.45 -5.32 1.02
CA PHE A 118 18.97 -6.46 0.27
C PHE A 118 20.50 -6.60 0.38
N GLY A 119 21.15 -5.92 1.33
CA GLY A 119 22.58 -6.07 1.60
C GLY A 119 23.49 -5.44 0.55
N LEU A 120 22.99 -4.44 -0.18
CA LEU A 120 23.67 -3.82 -1.32
C LEU A 120 24.07 -4.85 -2.39
N GLU A 121 23.27 -5.90 -2.54
CA GLU A 121 23.49 -6.96 -3.52
C GLU A 121 23.75 -6.37 -4.90
N TRP A 122 24.81 -6.85 -5.56
CA TRP A 122 25.17 -6.50 -6.92
C TRP A 122 25.48 -7.77 -7.70
N GLY A 123 24.76 -8.00 -8.80
CA GLY A 123 24.91 -9.24 -9.56
C GLY A 123 24.08 -9.27 -10.84
N GLN A 124 24.16 -10.38 -11.56
CA GLN A 124 23.38 -10.61 -12.77
C GLN A 124 21.89 -10.72 -12.45
N PHE A 125 21.04 -10.13 -13.30
CA PHE A 125 19.60 -10.28 -13.14
C PHE A 125 19.14 -11.73 -13.36
N LEU A 126 18.04 -12.10 -12.69
CA LEU A 126 17.53 -13.47 -12.62
C LEU A 126 16.11 -13.58 -13.19
N PHE A 127 15.83 -12.85 -14.28
CA PHE A 127 14.51 -12.84 -14.91
C PHE A 127 14.21 -14.16 -15.64
N GLN A 128 12.94 -14.59 -15.61
CA GLN A 128 12.43 -15.82 -16.22
C GLN A 128 11.59 -15.56 -17.47
N LYS A 129 10.93 -14.41 -17.59
CA LYS A 129 10.08 -14.10 -18.75
C LYS A 129 10.92 -13.87 -20.00
N PRO A 130 10.54 -14.40 -21.16
CA PRO A 130 11.30 -14.26 -22.40
C PRO A 130 11.66 -12.81 -22.75
N LEU A 131 10.76 -11.85 -22.46
CA LEU A 131 10.98 -10.42 -22.70
C LEU A 131 12.08 -9.80 -21.83
N LEU A 132 12.32 -10.35 -20.63
CA LEU A 132 13.24 -9.79 -19.64
C LEU A 132 14.54 -10.60 -19.52
N VAL A 133 14.58 -11.86 -19.97
CA VAL A 133 15.78 -12.72 -19.92
C VAL A 133 16.99 -12.08 -20.60
N GLY A 134 16.79 -11.25 -21.62
CA GLY A 134 17.88 -10.49 -22.25
C GLY A 134 18.63 -9.56 -21.29
N LEU A 135 17.96 -9.08 -20.24
CA LEU A 135 18.54 -8.23 -19.20
C LEU A 135 19.49 -9.00 -18.27
N ASN A 136 19.39 -10.33 -18.19
CA ASN A 136 20.26 -11.16 -17.34
C ASN A 136 21.75 -11.09 -17.75
N ARG A 137 22.04 -10.56 -18.96
CA ARG A 137 23.40 -10.27 -19.42
C ARG A 137 24.05 -9.10 -18.68
N PHE A 138 23.22 -8.21 -18.10
CA PHE A 138 23.69 -7.07 -17.35
C PHE A 138 23.71 -7.40 -15.85
N SER A 139 24.65 -6.79 -15.14
CA SER A 139 24.69 -6.81 -13.68
C SER A 139 24.18 -5.49 -13.13
N GLY A 140 23.44 -5.56 -12.03
CA GLY A 140 22.85 -4.39 -11.39
C GLY A 140 22.50 -4.66 -9.93
N PRO A 141 21.87 -3.67 -9.27
CA PRO A 141 21.52 -3.77 -7.87
C PRO A 141 20.35 -4.71 -7.64
N MET A 142 20.38 -5.45 -6.52
CA MET A 142 19.30 -6.28 -5.97
C MET A 142 18.60 -7.21 -6.99
N PRO A 143 19.33 -8.05 -7.75
CA PRO A 143 18.74 -8.96 -8.73
C PRO A 143 17.68 -9.90 -8.14
N THR A 144 17.81 -10.29 -6.86
CA THR A 144 16.83 -11.13 -6.17
C THR A 144 15.48 -10.44 -5.97
N PHE A 145 15.48 -9.13 -5.65
CA PHE A 145 14.26 -8.34 -5.52
C PHE A 145 13.47 -8.30 -6.82
N TRP A 146 14.17 -8.02 -7.93
CA TRP A 146 13.55 -7.93 -9.26
C TRP A 146 12.97 -9.27 -9.73
N ALA A 147 13.69 -10.37 -9.50
CA ALA A 147 13.17 -11.71 -9.76
C ALA A 147 11.97 -12.07 -8.88
N GLY A 148 11.97 -11.60 -7.61
CA GLY A 148 10.84 -11.75 -6.70
C GLY A 148 9.56 -11.06 -7.21
N ILE A 149 9.67 -9.84 -7.74
CA ILE A 149 8.55 -9.12 -8.37
C ILE A 149 7.99 -9.94 -9.53
N GLU A 150 8.85 -10.40 -10.43
CA GLU A 150 8.44 -11.18 -11.59
C GLU A 150 7.74 -12.47 -11.19
N LYS A 151 8.30 -13.19 -10.20
CA LYS A 151 7.71 -14.43 -9.67
C LYS A 151 6.30 -14.22 -9.14
N ILE A 152 6.03 -13.11 -8.45
CA ILE A 152 4.68 -12.78 -7.97
C ILE A 152 3.71 -12.58 -9.13
N VAL A 153 4.14 -11.89 -10.18
CA VAL A 153 3.31 -11.68 -11.38
C VAL A 153 3.01 -13.03 -12.05
N LEU A 154 4.02 -13.89 -12.20
CA LEU A 154 3.86 -15.24 -12.78
C LEU A 154 2.89 -16.11 -11.96
N LEU A 155 3.05 -16.13 -10.63
CA LEU A 155 2.18 -16.87 -9.70
C LEU A 155 0.76 -16.28 -9.60
N SER A 156 0.55 -15.04 -10.05
CA SER A 156 -0.79 -14.42 -10.07
C SER A 156 -1.52 -14.70 -11.38
N SER A 157 -0.80 -14.99 -12.47
CA SER A 157 -1.39 -15.26 -13.79
C SER A 157 -1.90 -16.69 -14.00
N SER A 158 -1.48 -17.65 -13.18
CA SER A 158 -1.77 -19.08 -13.37
C SER A 158 -3.15 -19.54 -12.89
N GLY A 159 -4.07 -18.62 -12.56
CA GLY A 159 -5.30 -18.94 -11.82
C GLY A 159 -4.98 -19.36 -10.38
N ARG A 160 -5.91 -19.12 -9.45
CA ARG A 160 -5.79 -19.60 -8.07
C ARG A 160 -7.05 -20.37 -7.72
N PRO A 161 -6.97 -21.70 -7.55
CA PRO A 161 -8.11 -22.46 -7.10
C PRO A 161 -8.58 -21.91 -5.75
N GLY A 162 -9.87 -21.61 -5.68
CA GLY A 162 -10.51 -20.98 -4.54
C GLY A 162 -11.84 -21.63 -4.23
N PHE A 163 -12.23 -21.57 -2.96
CA PHE A 163 -13.52 -22.02 -2.48
C PHE A 163 -14.26 -20.86 -1.82
N LEU A 164 -15.51 -20.61 -2.22
CA LEU A 164 -16.32 -19.54 -1.66
C LEU A 164 -17.80 -19.98 -1.61
N LEU A 165 -18.39 -19.94 -0.41
CA LEU A 165 -19.82 -20.21 -0.18
C LEU A 165 -20.32 -21.53 -0.83
N GLY A 166 -19.55 -22.60 -0.72
CA GLY A 166 -19.92 -23.92 -1.27
C GLY A 166 -19.46 -24.16 -2.71
N ASN A 167 -18.97 -23.13 -3.40
CA ASN A 167 -18.53 -23.23 -4.80
C ASN A 167 -17.01 -23.30 -4.91
N PHE A 168 -16.52 -24.13 -5.82
CA PHE A 168 -15.12 -24.18 -6.23
C PHE A 168 -14.92 -23.45 -7.56
N SER A 169 -13.80 -22.75 -7.70
CA SER A 169 -13.43 -22.03 -8.92
C SER A 169 -11.92 -22.08 -9.12
N ASP A 170 -11.46 -22.52 -10.29
CA ASP A 170 -10.03 -22.55 -10.65
C ASP A 170 -9.50 -21.15 -11.01
N SER A 171 -10.40 -20.23 -11.39
CA SER A 171 -10.08 -18.83 -11.69
C SER A 171 -10.23 -17.90 -10.49
N GLY A 172 -10.71 -18.38 -9.35
CA GLY A 172 -11.01 -17.58 -8.15
C GLY A 172 -12.37 -16.86 -8.22
N PHE A 173 -12.62 -15.97 -7.24
CA PHE A 173 -13.84 -15.18 -7.14
C PHE A 173 -13.50 -13.70 -6.92
N LEU A 174 -14.14 -12.80 -7.66
CA LEU A 174 -13.94 -11.35 -7.49
C LEU A 174 -14.28 -10.89 -6.06
N LEU A 175 -15.39 -11.39 -5.52
CA LEU A 175 -15.86 -11.02 -4.18
C LEU A 175 -15.20 -11.83 -3.06
N TYR A 176 -14.15 -12.61 -3.34
CA TYR A 176 -13.48 -13.44 -2.33
C TYR A 176 -12.98 -12.60 -1.15
N PHE A 177 -12.21 -11.52 -1.42
CA PHE A 177 -11.64 -10.71 -0.36
C PHE A 177 -12.70 -9.91 0.43
N PRO A 178 -13.68 -9.22 -0.20
CA PRO A 178 -14.77 -8.58 0.52
C PRO A 178 -15.56 -9.55 1.41
N ILE A 179 -15.94 -10.73 0.90
CA ILE A 179 -16.70 -11.71 1.67
C ILE A 179 -15.86 -12.29 2.79
N ALA A 180 -14.59 -12.64 2.53
CA ALA A 180 -13.68 -13.11 3.56
C ALA A 180 -13.45 -12.07 4.66
N PHE A 181 -13.36 -10.79 4.30
CA PHE A 181 -13.26 -9.69 5.26
C PHE A 181 -14.51 -9.61 6.14
N LEU A 182 -15.71 -9.63 5.55
CA LEU A 182 -16.97 -9.59 6.30
C LEU A 182 -17.16 -10.82 7.20
N ALA A 183 -16.74 -12.00 6.73
CA ALA A 183 -16.87 -13.24 7.49
C ALA A 183 -15.84 -13.36 8.62
N LYS A 184 -14.64 -12.81 8.45
CA LYS A 184 -13.53 -12.93 9.43
C LYS A 184 -13.40 -11.74 10.37
N THR A 185 -13.97 -10.59 10.03
CA THR A 185 -13.89 -9.38 10.84
C THR A 185 -15.12 -9.29 11.74
N PRO A 186 -14.97 -9.11 13.06
CA PRO A 186 -16.13 -9.05 13.96
C PRO A 186 -17.12 -7.93 13.60
N LEU A 187 -18.40 -8.22 13.78
CA LEU A 187 -19.49 -7.30 13.42
C LEU A 187 -19.36 -5.94 14.10
N ILE A 188 -18.82 -5.89 15.32
CA ILE A 188 -18.61 -4.65 16.08
C ILE A 188 -17.56 -3.76 15.38
N THR A 189 -16.45 -4.33 14.88
CA THR A 189 -15.43 -3.52 14.19
C THR A 189 -15.92 -3.04 12.84
N ILE A 190 -16.69 -3.86 12.11
CA ILE A 190 -17.37 -3.44 10.87
C ILE A 190 -18.36 -2.30 11.15
N GLY A 191 -19.21 -2.44 12.17
CA GLY A 191 -20.19 -1.43 12.55
C GLY A 191 -19.55 -0.10 12.96
N LEU A 192 -18.49 -0.14 13.77
CA LEU A 192 -17.72 1.04 14.16
C LEU A 192 -17.03 1.69 12.96
N PHE A 193 -16.50 0.91 12.03
CA PHE A 193 -15.88 1.42 10.80
C PHE A 193 -16.90 2.16 9.93
N VAL A 194 -18.07 1.56 9.67
CA VAL A 194 -19.15 2.17 8.88
C VAL A 194 -19.65 3.45 9.54
N LEU A 195 -19.88 3.43 10.86
CA LEU A 195 -20.30 4.61 11.62
C LEU A 195 -19.24 5.72 11.54
N ALA A 196 -17.96 5.40 11.69
CA ALA A 196 -16.87 6.36 11.61
C ALA A 196 -16.79 7.01 10.22
N VAL A 197 -16.87 6.23 9.14
CA VAL A 197 -16.87 6.75 7.77
C VAL A 197 -18.10 7.65 7.54
N ALA A 198 -19.29 7.22 7.96
CA ALA A 198 -20.51 8.01 7.82
C ALA A 198 -20.39 9.37 8.54
N LEU A 199 -20.02 9.37 9.83
CA LEU A 199 -19.85 10.59 10.62
C LEU A 199 -18.82 11.54 10.00
N LEU A 200 -17.69 11.01 9.52
CA LEU A 200 -16.63 11.84 8.92
C LEU A 200 -17.03 12.42 7.55
N LEU A 201 -17.94 11.76 6.81
CA LEU A 201 -18.49 12.26 5.55
C LEU A 201 -19.56 13.34 5.77
N PHE A 202 -20.32 13.27 6.87
CA PHE A 202 -21.32 14.29 7.23
C PHE A 202 -20.69 15.61 7.70
N ILE A 203 -19.48 15.57 8.24
CA ILE A 203 -18.76 16.77 8.70
C ILE A 203 -17.91 17.33 7.55
N ASN A 204 -18.30 18.49 7.00
CA ASN A 204 -17.62 19.13 5.86
C ASN A 204 -16.11 19.31 6.07
N ALA A 205 -15.68 19.63 7.28
CA ALA A 205 -14.27 19.82 7.62
C ALA A 205 -13.44 18.52 7.57
N SER A 206 -14.06 17.35 7.74
CA SER A 206 -13.38 16.04 7.70
C SER A 206 -13.64 15.25 6.42
N ARG A 207 -14.60 15.65 5.59
CA ARG A 207 -15.00 14.92 4.39
C ARG A 207 -13.83 14.55 3.48
N ARG A 208 -12.89 15.48 3.25
CA ARG A 208 -11.68 15.22 2.44
C ARG A 208 -10.79 14.13 3.05
N LYS A 209 -10.63 14.13 4.38
CA LYS A 209 -9.86 13.11 5.12
C LYS A 209 -10.57 11.76 5.09
N ALA A 210 -11.90 11.74 5.20
CA ALA A 210 -12.70 10.52 5.10
C ALA A 210 -12.52 9.85 3.73
N ILE A 211 -12.62 10.65 2.65
CA ILE A 211 -12.40 10.18 1.27
C ILE A 211 -10.97 9.65 1.11
N PHE A 212 -9.97 10.39 1.61
CA PHE A 212 -8.57 9.98 1.54
C PHE A 212 -8.32 8.62 2.23
N LEU A 213 -8.95 8.36 3.38
CA LEU A 213 -8.78 7.11 4.13
C LEU A 213 -9.59 5.94 3.58
N SER A 214 -10.75 6.20 2.98
CA SER A 214 -11.65 5.14 2.48
C SER A 214 -11.26 4.63 1.09
N ILE A 215 -10.71 5.48 0.23
CA ILE A 215 -10.34 5.10 -1.14
C ILE A 215 -9.29 3.97 -1.20
N PRO A 216 -8.19 3.98 -0.41
CA PRO A 216 -7.22 2.90 -0.41
C PRO A 216 -7.83 1.57 0.00
N ILE A 217 -8.78 1.59 0.93
CA ILE A 217 -9.48 0.40 1.41
C ILE A 217 -10.32 -0.18 0.26
N LEU A 218 -11.14 0.65 -0.38
CA LEU A 218 -11.99 0.22 -1.49
C LEU A 218 -11.17 -0.36 -2.65
N PHE A 219 -10.08 0.31 -3.04
CA PHE A 219 -9.21 -0.16 -4.13
C PHE A 219 -8.42 -1.41 -3.78
N TYR A 220 -8.05 -1.61 -2.51
CA TYR A 220 -7.35 -2.82 -2.10
C TYR A 220 -8.25 -4.06 -2.12
N PHE A 221 -9.56 -3.89 -1.94
CA PHE A 221 -10.54 -4.98 -1.96
C PHE A 221 -11.09 -5.30 -3.36
N LEU A 222 -10.78 -4.48 -4.37
CA LEU A 222 -11.13 -4.69 -5.79
C LEU A 222 -10.00 -5.41 -6.52
#